data_AF-A0A3N5FB10-F1
#
_entry.id   AF-A0A3N5FB10-F1
#
_cell.length_a   1.000
_cell.length_b   1.000
_cell.length_c   1.000
_cell.angle_alpha   90.00
_cell.angle_beta   90.00
_cell.angle_gamma   90.00
#
_symmetry.space_group_name_H-M   'P 1'
#
loop_
_entity.id
_entity.type
_entity.pdbx_description
1 polymer ?
#
loop_
_entity_poly.entity_id
_entity_poly.type
_entity_poly.pdbx_seq_one_letter_code
_entity_poly.pdbx_strand_id
1 'polypeptide(L)'
;MLNFVFKKERQVELLLYEYLDTFKLSQESFSNAINSCILSDMSCENFDFYIKQTHKHENKTSDISDEINNIMYGKALIPDSRGDMMELLNDIDTIPRLFKDILYNIQTQRISVPVFLVPEIKELVKISMECCELLIRQAIALFTNTGGIRMLLGSIDTNESHCDNIERRITAAIFDSDIDPFQKIQLKELVEKIGNISDEAESVSKLINIISLKRRV
;
A
#
# COMPACT_ATOMS: atom_id res chain seq x y z
N MET A 1 12.90 -35.67 9.27
CA MET A 1 11.76 -34.73 9.45
C MET A 1 12.22 -33.29 9.70
N LEU A 2 13.15 -33.02 10.63
CA LEU A 2 13.60 -31.64 10.92
C LEU A 2 14.16 -30.86 9.69
N ASN A 3 15.03 -31.44 8.85
CA ASN A 3 15.55 -30.74 7.66
C ASN A 3 14.48 -30.28 6.66
N PHE A 4 13.33 -30.96 6.62
CA PHE A 4 12.22 -30.61 5.72
C PHE A 4 11.43 -29.42 6.26
N VAL A 5 11.33 -29.30 7.59
CA VAL A 5 10.69 -28.19 8.29
C VAL A 5 11.50 -26.91 8.10
N PHE A 6 12.81 -26.94 8.35
CA PHE A 6 13.70 -25.79 8.12
C PHE A 6 13.76 -25.33 6.65
N LYS A 7 13.63 -26.25 5.69
CA LYS A 7 13.63 -25.91 4.26
C LYS A 7 12.39 -25.12 3.85
N LYS A 8 11.22 -25.48 4.40
CA LYS A 8 9.96 -24.76 4.13
C LYS A 8 9.92 -23.39 4.83
N GLU A 9 10.52 -23.28 6.00
CA GLU A 9 10.61 -22.05 6.80
C GLU A 9 11.41 -20.99 6.04
N ARG A 10 12.57 -21.43 5.55
CA ARG A 10 13.41 -20.64 4.66
C ARG A 10 12.73 -20.28 3.34
N GLN A 11 11.88 -21.16 2.80
CA GLN A 11 11.14 -20.87 1.57
C GLN A 11 10.12 -19.74 1.80
N VAL A 12 9.35 -19.81 2.89
CA VAL A 12 8.39 -18.74 3.26
C VAL A 12 9.12 -17.43 3.49
N GLU A 13 10.26 -17.45 4.21
CA GLU A 13 11.08 -16.26 4.41
C GLU A 13 11.54 -15.63 3.09
N LEU A 14 12.03 -16.44 2.15
CA LEU A 14 12.44 -15.94 0.82
C LEU A 14 11.27 -15.35 0.03
N LEU A 15 10.11 -16.00 0.05
CA LEU A 15 8.89 -15.51 -0.60
C LEU A 15 8.41 -14.19 0.03
N LEU A 16 8.52 -14.04 1.35
CA LEU A 16 8.18 -12.78 2.02
C LEU A 16 9.10 -11.63 1.60
N TYR A 17 10.40 -11.87 1.45
CA TYR A 17 11.30 -10.85 0.90
C TYR A 17 10.95 -10.51 -0.56
N GLU A 18 10.69 -11.52 -1.39
CA GLU A 18 10.26 -11.31 -2.78
C GLU A 18 8.94 -10.53 -2.87
N TYR A 19 8.00 -10.82 -1.98
CA TYR A 19 6.74 -10.11 -1.84
C TYR A 19 6.99 -8.62 -1.55
N LEU A 20 7.77 -8.32 -0.50
CA LEU A 20 8.03 -6.94 -0.08
C LEU A 20 8.81 -6.15 -1.14
N ASP A 21 9.71 -6.80 -1.87
CA ASP A 21 10.41 -6.14 -2.99
C ASP A 21 9.47 -5.91 -4.18
N THR A 22 8.57 -6.85 -4.48
CA THR A 22 7.54 -6.66 -5.52
C THR A 22 6.55 -5.55 -5.14
N PHE A 23 6.20 -5.44 -3.85
CA PHE A 23 5.39 -4.34 -3.32
C PHE A 23 6.05 -2.99 -3.61
N LYS A 24 7.35 -2.84 -3.30
CA LYS A 24 8.11 -1.60 -3.60
C LYS A 24 8.10 -1.26 -5.08
N LEU A 25 8.22 -2.26 -5.97
CA LEU A 25 8.14 -2.03 -7.42
C LEU A 25 6.74 -1.53 -7.84
N SER A 26 5.68 -2.06 -7.23
CA SER A 26 4.31 -1.56 -7.44
C SER A 26 4.18 -0.10 -6.99
N GLN A 27 4.70 0.22 -5.79
CA GLN A 27 4.73 1.56 -5.23
C GLN A 27 5.51 2.56 -6.11
N GLU A 28 6.67 2.16 -6.62
CA GLU A 28 7.50 2.97 -7.51
C GLU A 28 6.77 3.24 -8.84
N SER A 29 6.20 2.19 -9.45
CA SER A 29 5.43 2.30 -10.68
C SER A 29 4.23 3.25 -10.53
N PHE A 30 3.49 3.12 -9.42
CA PHE A 30 2.38 4.01 -9.07
C PHE A 30 2.83 5.46 -8.90
N SER A 31 3.87 5.67 -8.09
CA SER A 31 4.41 7.01 -7.81
C SER A 31 4.88 7.71 -9.08
N ASN A 32 5.54 6.97 -9.97
CA ASN A 32 5.97 7.50 -11.26
C ASN A 32 4.79 7.87 -12.17
N ALA A 33 3.74 7.06 -12.19
CA ALA A 33 2.52 7.34 -12.95
C ALA A 33 1.86 8.64 -12.49
N ILE A 34 1.64 8.79 -11.18
CA ILE A 34 0.98 9.96 -10.61
C ILE A 34 1.81 11.22 -10.82
N ASN A 35 3.09 11.19 -10.45
CA ASN A 35 3.93 12.38 -10.53
C ASN A 35 4.24 12.81 -11.96
N SER A 36 4.47 11.86 -12.87
CA SER A 36 4.89 12.17 -14.25
C SER A 36 3.71 12.44 -15.18
N CYS A 37 2.54 11.85 -14.92
CA CYS A 37 1.42 11.88 -15.86
C CYS A 37 0.22 12.68 -15.39
N ILE A 38 0.02 12.81 -14.08
CA ILE A 38 -1.18 13.43 -13.51
C ILE A 38 -0.86 14.78 -12.86
N LEU A 39 0.29 14.87 -12.20
CA LEU A 39 0.71 16.04 -11.43
C LEU A 39 1.83 16.85 -12.11
N SER A 40 2.14 16.53 -13.36
CA SER A 40 3.11 17.23 -14.21
C SER A 40 2.38 18.06 -15.26
N ASP A 41 2.95 19.21 -15.62
CA ASP A 41 2.43 20.08 -16.69
C ASP A 41 2.75 19.53 -18.11
N MET A 42 3.48 18.40 -18.20
CA MET A 42 3.87 17.78 -19.46
C MET A 42 2.91 16.66 -19.87
N SER A 43 2.65 16.52 -21.17
CA SER A 43 1.88 15.39 -21.70
C SER A 43 2.62 14.08 -21.46
N CYS A 44 1.98 13.14 -20.74
CA CYS A 44 2.55 11.83 -20.49
C CYS A 44 2.09 10.81 -21.56
N GLU A 45 3.04 10.29 -22.33
CA GLU A 45 2.83 9.21 -23.30
C GLU A 45 2.84 7.82 -22.64
N ASN A 46 3.33 7.72 -21.41
CA ASN A 46 3.64 6.45 -20.73
C ASN A 46 2.61 5.99 -19.69
N PHE A 47 1.43 6.62 -19.59
CA PHE A 47 0.47 6.28 -18.52
C PHE A 47 -0.02 4.83 -18.61
N ASP A 48 -0.34 4.36 -19.82
CA ASP A 48 -0.71 2.97 -20.08
C ASP A 48 0.40 1.97 -19.73
N PHE A 49 1.67 2.39 -19.89
CA PHE A 49 2.81 1.58 -19.49
C PHE A 49 2.85 1.42 -17.97
N TYR A 50 2.70 2.51 -17.21
CA TYR A 50 2.70 2.44 -15.75
C TYR A 50 1.49 1.67 -15.19
N ILE A 51 0.31 1.79 -15.79
CA ILE A 51 -0.85 0.96 -15.42
C ILE A 51 -0.51 -0.52 -15.59
N LYS A 52 0.06 -0.92 -16.73
CA LYS A 52 0.45 -2.31 -17.00
C LYS A 52 1.52 -2.81 -16.03
N GLN A 53 2.52 -2.00 -15.69
CA GLN A 53 3.53 -2.39 -14.70
C GLN A 53 2.92 -2.53 -13.31
N THR A 54 2.14 -1.56 -12.86
CA THR A 54 1.48 -1.60 -11.53
C THR A 54 0.58 -2.82 -11.40
N HIS A 55 -0.25 -3.11 -12.42
CA HIS A 55 -1.09 -4.31 -12.46
C HIS A 55 -0.27 -5.60 -12.48
N LYS A 56 0.85 -5.64 -13.22
CA LYS A 56 1.75 -6.79 -13.21
C LYS A 56 2.36 -7.03 -11.83
N HIS A 57 2.78 -5.98 -11.14
CA HIS A 57 3.36 -6.09 -9.80
C HIS A 57 2.30 -6.51 -8.77
N GLU A 58 1.09 -5.97 -8.84
CA GLU A 58 -0.03 -6.37 -7.97
C GLU A 58 -0.46 -7.83 -8.17
N ASN A 59 -0.56 -8.31 -9.41
CA ASN A 59 -0.81 -9.75 -9.65
C ASN A 59 0.31 -10.61 -9.05
N LYS A 60 1.57 -10.18 -9.22
CA LYS A 60 2.71 -10.91 -8.67
C LYS A 60 2.70 -10.92 -7.13
N THR A 61 2.33 -9.82 -6.45
CA THR A 61 2.19 -9.83 -4.99
C THR A 61 1.10 -10.80 -4.55
N SER A 62 -0.05 -10.82 -5.22
CA SER A 62 -1.14 -11.76 -4.95
C SER A 62 -0.70 -13.22 -5.15
N ASP A 63 0.00 -13.53 -6.25
CA ASP A 63 0.49 -14.88 -6.55
C ASP A 63 1.47 -15.37 -5.45
N ILE A 64 2.38 -14.49 -4.99
CA ILE A 64 3.33 -14.83 -3.92
C ILE A 64 2.59 -15.04 -2.59
N SER A 65 1.61 -14.19 -2.28
CA SER A 65 0.77 -14.29 -1.09
C SER A 65 0.03 -15.64 -1.04
N ASP A 66 -0.57 -16.03 -2.17
CA ASP A 66 -1.22 -17.34 -2.33
C ASP A 66 -0.21 -18.50 -2.19
N GLU A 67 1.00 -18.37 -2.74
CA GLU A 67 2.05 -19.38 -2.56
C GLU A 67 2.45 -19.54 -1.08
N ILE A 68 2.66 -18.43 -0.37
CA ILE A 68 2.98 -18.44 1.07
C ILE A 68 1.85 -19.12 1.83
N ASN A 69 0.60 -18.74 1.59
CA ASN A 69 -0.58 -19.33 2.22
C ASN A 69 -0.65 -20.85 1.94
N ASN A 70 -0.43 -21.28 0.70
CA ASN A 70 -0.42 -22.71 0.35
C ASN A 70 0.67 -23.49 1.09
N ILE A 71 1.88 -22.93 1.24
CA ILE A 71 2.97 -23.58 1.99
C ILE A 71 2.64 -23.69 3.47
N MET A 72 2.07 -22.63 4.06
CA MET A 72 1.69 -22.57 5.48
C MET A 72 0.61 -23.61 5.84
N TYR A 73 -0.32 -23.89 4.91
CA TYR A 73 -1.41 -24.87 5.13
C TYR A 73 -1.03 -26.31 4.75
N GLY A 74 -0.05 -26.50 3.87
CA GLY A 74 0.44 -27.80 3.39
C GLY A 74 1.22 -28.66 4.41
N LYS A 75 0.94 -28.53 5.72
CA LYS A 75 1.54 -29.28 6.86
C LYS A 75 3.05 -29.05 7.11
N ALA A 76 3.47 -27.80 7.30
CA ALA A 76 4.61 -27.49 8.16
C ALA A 76 4.58 -26.01 8.52
N LEU A 77 4.97 -25.71 9.77
CA LEU A 77 5.36 -24.38 10.28
C LEU A 77 4.22 -23.58 10.91
N ILE A 78 4.40 -23.33 12.21
CA ILE A 78 3.63 -22.49 13.13
C ILE A 78 2.11 -22.81 13.28
N PRO A 79 1.72 -23.84 14.05
CA PRO A 79 0.31 -24.15 14.31
C PRO A 79 -0.49 -22.96 14.87
N ASP A 80 0.12 -22.15 15.74
CA ASP A 80 -0.59 -21.16 16.55
C ASP A 80 -0.70 -19.77 15.90
N SER A 81 0.02 -19.50 14.79
CA SER A 81 0.05 -18.17 14.15
C SER A 81 -0.32 -18.15 12.66
N ARG A 82 -0.86 -19.25 12.11
CA ARG A 82 -1.24 -19.31 10.68
C ARG A 82 -2.35 -18.33 10.32
N GLY A 83 -3.37 -18.23 11.18
CA GLY A 83 -4.47 -17.27 10.98
C GLY A 83 -3.97 -15.84 10.92
N ASP A 84 -3.21 -15.44 11.95
CA ASP A 84 -2.57 -14.12 12.03
C ASP A 84 -1.70 -13.80 10.80
N MET A 85 -0.94 -14.79 10.29
CA MET A 85 -0.11 -14.60 9.11
C MET A 85 -0.91 -14.45 7.82
N MET A 86 -2.00 -15.19 7.66
CA MET A 86 -2.87 -15.04 6.50
C MET A 86 -3.59 -13.69 6.52
N GLU A 87 -4.13 -13.32 7.67
CA GLU A 87 -4.79 -12.03 7.87
C GLU A 87 -3.82 -10.90 7.50
N LEU A 88 -2.58 -10.97 7.98
CA LEU A 88 -1.54 -10.01 7.63
C LEU A 88 -1.27 -9.93 6.12
N LEU A 89 -1.12 -11.06 5.44
CA LEU A 89 -0.84 -11.06 4.00
C LEU A 89 -2.03 -10.52 3.19
N ASN A 90 -3.25 -10.96 3.53
CA ASN A 90 -4.47 -10.49 2.86
C ASN A 90 -4.68 -8.98 3.02
N ASP A 91 -4.38 -8.46 4.21
CA ASP A 91 -4.52 -7.04 4.52
C ASP A 91 -3.42 -6.22 3.84
N ILE A 92 -2.15 -6.67 3.83
CA ILE A 92 -1.10 -5.97 3.07
C ILE A 92 -1.41 -5.94 1.57
N ASP A 93 -2.00 -7.01 1.03
CA ASP A 93 -2.38 -7.11 -0.40
C ASP A 93 -3.44 -6.09 -0.82
N THR A 94 -4.14 -5.44 0.11
CA THR A 94 -5.08 -4.35 -0.20
C THR A 94 -4.37 -3.15 -0.83
N ILE A 95 -3.14 -2.87 -0.42
CA ILE A 95 -2.44 -1.63 -0.80
C ILE A 95 -1.99 -1.66 -2.27
N PRO A 96 -1.32 -2.71 -2.79
CA PRO A 96 -1.02 -2.80 -4.22
C PRO A 96 -2.28 -2.79 -5.10
N ARG A 97 -3.39 -3.36 -4.60
CA ARG A 97 -4.71 -3.28 -5.28
C ARG A 97 -5.18 -1.83 -5.39
N LEU A 98 -5.09 -1.04 -4.32
CA LEU A 98 -5.44 0.38 -4.35
C LEU A 98 -4.63 1.15 -5.39
N PHE A 99 -3.31 0.91 -5.49
CA PHE A 99 -2.48 1.57 -6.52
C PHE A 99 -3.01 1.33 -7.93
N LYS A 100 -3.25 0.06 -8.27
CA LYS A 100 -3.83 -0.32 -9.55
C LYS A 100 -5.18 0.34 -9.79
N ASP A 101 -6.06 0.28 -8.80
CA ASP A 101 -7.43 0.78 -8.91
C ASP A 101 -7.47 2.30 -9.08
N ILE A 102 -6.60 3.04 -8.40
CA ILE A 102 -6.47 4.49 -8.57
C ILE A 102 -6.07 4.82 -10.01
N LEU A 103 -5.04 4.17 -10.56
CA LEU A 103 -4.60 4.45 -11.93
C LEU A 103 -5.67 4.10 -12.97
N TYR A 104 -6.38 2.99 -12.80
CA TYR A 104 -7.50 2.64 -13.67
C TYR A 104 -8.65 3.64 -13.56
N ASN A 105 -8.98 4.12 -12.36
CA ASN A 105 -10.02 5.15 -12.18
C ASN A 105 -9.64 6.43 -12.92
N ILE A 106 -8.39 6.89 -12.78
CA ILE A 106 -7.89 8.06 -13.50
C ILE A 106 -8.00 7.86 -15.02
N GLN A 107 -7.59 6.71 -15.55
CA GLN A 107 -7.62 6.41 -16.98
C GLN A 107 -9.05 6.33 -17.52
N THR A 108 -9.91 5.54 -16.87
CA THR A 108 -11.25 5.20 -17.34
C THR A 108 -12.20 6.38 -17.24
N GLN A 109 -12.09 7.16 -16.16
CA GLN A 109 -12.88 8.36 -15.95
C GLN A 109 -12.26 9.61 -16.59
N ARG A 110 -11.04 9.51 -17.14
CA ARG A 110 -10.26 10.61 -17.72
C ARG A 110 -10.12 11.80 -16.76
N ILE A 111 -9.80 11.49 -15.51
CA ILE A 111 -9.69 12.52 -14.45
C ILE A 111 -8.54 13.46 -14.79
N SER A 112 -8.81 14.76 -14.74
CA SER A 112 -7.82 15.82 -14.86
C SER A 112 -7.77 16.58 -13.54
N VAL A 113 -6.55 16.78 -13.01
CA VAL A 113 -6.34 17.48 -11.75
C VAL A 113 -6.13 18.98 -12.03
N PRO A 114 -6.99 19.87 -11.51
CA PRO A 114 -6.77 21.31 -11.58
C PRO A 114 -5.44 21.74 -10.97
N VAL A 115 -4.74 22.68 -11.62
CA VAL A 115 -3.40 23.15 -11.20
C VAL A 115 -3.34 23.58 -9.74
N PHE A 116 -4.41 24.20 -9.21
CA PHE A 116 -4.45 24.67 -7.83
C PHE A 116 -4.49 23.53 -6.79
N LEU A 117 -4.92 22.32 -7.18
CA LEU A 117 -4.95 21.13 -6.31
C LEU A 117 -3.66 20.32 -6.37
N VAL A 118 -2.83 20.51 -7.40
CA VAL A 118 -1.60 19.74 -7.62
C VAL A 118 -0.66 19.73 -6.41
N PRO A 119 -0.37 20.87 -5.73
CA PRO A 119 0.56 20.86 -4.60
C PRO A 119 0.10 19.97 -3.44
N GLU A 120 -1.18 20.09 -3.05
CA GLU A 120 -1.74 19.31 -1.93
C GLU A 120 -1.86 17.82 -2.30
N ILE A 121 -2.26 17.49 -3.53
CA ILE A 121 -2.31 16.09 -3.98
C ILE A 121 -0.91 15.48 -4.05
N LYS A 122 0.11 16.25 -4.48
CA LYS A 122 1.51 15.78 -4.43
C LYS A 122 1.94 15.46 -3.00
N GLU A 123 1.57 16.31 -2.04
CA GLU A 123 1.87 16.08 -0.63
C GLU A 123 1.15 14.84 -0.10
N LEU A 124 -0.15 14.68 -0.38
CA LEU A 124 -0.93 13.51 0.02
C LEU A 124 -0.31 12.21 -0.50
N VAL A 125 0.03 12.16 -1.80
CA VAL A 125 0.66 11.01 -2.42
C VAL A 125 2.00 10.71 -1.75
N LYS A 126 2.84 11.74 -1.54
CA LYS A 126 4.15 11.58 -0.92
C LYS A 126 4.04 10.94 0.47
N ILE A 127 3.18 11.46 1.33
CA ILE A 127 3.05 10.96 2.71
C ILE A 127 2.42 9.56 2.74
N SER A 128 1.47 9.30 1.84
CA SER A 128 0.91 7.94 1.65
C SER A 128 1.99 6.92 1.27
N MET A 129 2.95 7.31 0.41
CA MET A 129 4.10 6.46 0.07
C MET A 129 5.06 6.28 1.26
N GLU A 130 5.26 7.32 2.09
CA GLU A 130 6.04 7.20 3.32
C GLU A 130 5.41 6.22 4.31
N CYS A 131 4.08 6.18 4.44
CA CYS A 131 3.37 5.16 5.23
C CYS A 131 3.69 3.74 4.75
N CYS A 132 3.65 3.50 3.44
CA CYS A 132 4.01 2.22 2.84
C CYS A 132 5.46 1.81 3.14
N GLU A 133 6.41 2.74 3.07
CA GLU A 133 7.82 2.46 3.40
C GLU A 133 8.01 2.09 4.87
N LEU A 134 7.34 2.81 5.77
CA LEU A 134 7.36 2.51 7.21
C LEU A 134 6.70 1.16 7.49
N LEU A 135 5.61 0.84 6.82
CA LEU A 135 4.93 -0.45 6.92
C LEU A 135 5.85 -1.60 6.49
N ILE A 136 6.54 -1.47 5.36
CA ILE A 136 7.51 -2.48 4.90
C ILE A 136 8.60 -2.70 5.95
N ARG A 137 9.15 -1.63 6.54
CA ARG A 137 10.13 -1.74 7.64
C ARG A 137 9.55 -2.46 8.85
N GLN A 138 8.28 -2.20 9.17
CA GLN A 138 7.59 -2.82 10.29
C GLN A 138 7.32 -4.31 10.05
N ALA A 139 6.93 -4.68 8.84
CA ALA A 139 6.78 -6.08 8.43
C ALA A 139 8.11 -6.83 8.54
N ILE A 140 9.20 -6.26 8.03
CA ILE A 140 10.56 -6.83 8.19
C ILE A 140 10.90 -6.99 9.67
N ALA A 141 10.61 -6.00 10.51
CA ALA A 141 10.86 -6.07 11.95
C ALA A 141 10.07 -7.19 12.64
N LEU A 142 8.82 -7.43 12.22
CA LEU A 142 8.01 -8.56 12.70
C LEU A 142 8.62 -9.91 12.30
N PHE A 143 9.07 -10.05 11.05
CA PHE A 143 9.62 -11.31 10.54
C PHE A 143 11.01 -11.63 11.09
N THR A 144 11.84 -10.61 11.27
CA THR A 144 13.23 -10.76 11.76
C THR A 144 13.35 -10.65 13.29
N ASN A 145 12.25 -10.34 13.98
CA ASN A 145 12.21 -10.13 15.44
C ASN A 145 13.19 -9.05 15.94
N THR A 146 13.35 -7.97 15.18
CA THR A 146 14.37 -6.92 15.44
C THR A 146 13.85 -5.73 16.29
N GLY A 147 12.64 -5.82 16.84
CA GLY A 147 12.06 -4.78 17.69
C GLY A 147 11.62 -3.52 16.91
N GLY A 148 11.37 -2.40 17.60
CA GLY A 148 11.00 -1.13 16.94
C GLY A 148 9.56 -1.04 16.39
N ILE A 149 8.79 -2.13 16.38
CA ILE A 149 7.41 -2.20 15.85
C ILE A 149 6.49 -1.09 16.39
N ARG A 150 6.55 -0.81 17.70
CA ARG A 150 5.72 0.23 18.35
C ARG A 150 6.12 1.65 17.93
N MET A 151 7.41 1.92 17.69
CA MET A 151 7.83 3.22 17.18
C MET A 151 7.35 3.43 15.74
N LEU A 152 7.50 2.40 14.90
CA LEU A 152 7.01 2.43 13.52
C LEU A 152 5.49 2.63 13.45
N LEU A 153 4.74 1.95 14.33
CA LEU A 153 3.29 2.18 14.47
C LEU A 153 2.97 3.64 14.75
N GLY A 154 3.66 4.27 15.72
CA GLY A 154 3.43 5.67 16.05
C GLY A 154 3.78 6.64 14.91
N SER A 155 4.80 6.32 14.11
CA SER A 155 5.13 7.10 12.91
C SER A 155 4.08 6.96 11.81
N ILE A 156 3.54 5.75 11.58
CA ILE A 156 2.50 5.51 10.60
C ILE A 156 1.19 6.21 11.01
N ASP A 157 0.78 6.09 12.27
CA ASP A 157 -0.37 6.77 12.88
C ASP A 157 -0.28 8.30 12.73
N THR A 158 0.91 8.88 12.98
CA THR A 158 1.15 10.32 12.78
C THR A 158 1.02 10.73 11.31
N ASN A 159 1.54 9.91 10.39
CA ASN A 159 1.50 10.20 8.95
C ASN A 159 0.09 10.03 8.37
N GLU A 160 -0.66 9.01 8.79
CA GLU A 160 -2.08 8.82 8.45
C GLU A 160 -2.88 10.05 8.86
N SER A 161 -2.75 10.49 10.11
CA SER A 161 -3.45 11.67 10.60
C SER A 161 -3.06 12.95 9.83
N HIS A 162 -1.86 13.00 9.25
CA HIS A 162 -1.47 14.08 8.36
C HIS A 162 -2.14 13.97 6.98
N CYS A 163 -2.14 12.80 6.35
CA CYS A 163 -2.88 12.52 5.10
C CYS A 163 -4.36 12.91 5.24
N ASP A 164 -4.96 12.48 6.33
CA ASP A 164 -6.35 12.67 6.71
C ASP A 164 -6.71 14.17 6.86
N ASN A 165 -5.76 14.99 7.33
CA ASN A 165 -5.89 16.45 7.32
C ASN A 165 -5.74 17.06 5.91
N ILE A 166 -4.80 16.58 5.11
CA ILE A 166 -4.61 17.03 3.72
C ILE A 166 -5.86 16.74 2.88
N GLU A 167 -6.44 15.55 3.02
CA GLU A 167 -7.67 15.14 2.35
C GLU A 167 -8.83 16.09 2.64
N ARG A 168 -9.03 16.47 3.92
CA ARG A 168 -10.06 17.43 4.32
C ARG A 168 -9.84 18.80 3.66
N ARG A 169 -8.60 19.28 3.58
CA ARG A 169 -8.26 20.55 2.93
C ARG A 169 -8.53 20.50 1.42
N ILE A 170 -8.09 19.44 0.74
CA ILE A 170 -8.31 19.24 -0.69
C ILE A 170 -9.82 19.18 -0.98
N THR A 171 -10.55 18.40 -0.19
CA THR A 171 -12.00 18.24 -0.35
C THR A 171 -12.72 19.58 -0.19
N ALA A 172 -12.39 20.36 0.84
CA ALA A 172 -12.94 21.71 1.01
C ALA A 172 -12.64 22.60 -0.22
N ALA A 173 -11.38 22.61 -0.68
CA ALA A 173 -10.97 23.39 -1.85
C ALA A 173 -11.70 22.95 -3.15
N ILE A 174 -11.95 21.65 -3.33
CA ILE A 174 -12.77 21.14 -4.44
C ILE A 174 -14.18 21.73 -4.36
N PHE A 175 -14.84 21.64 -3.21
CA PHE A 175 -16.24 22.07 -3.08
C PHE A 175 -16.43 23.58 -3.09
N ASP A 176 -15.43 24.36 -2.66
CA ASP A 176 -15.43 25.82 -2.70
C ASP A 176 -15.12 26.41 -4.09
N SER A 177 -14.56 25.60 -5.00
CA SER A 177 -14.18 26.05 -6.34
C SER A 177 -15.35 26.13 -7.34
N ASP A 178 -15.11 26.74 -8.50
CA ASP A 178 -16.07 26.79 -9.62
C ASP A 178 -16.02 25.54 -10.53
N ILE A 179 -15.37 24.45 -10.09
CA ILE A 179 -15.31 23.19 -10.84
C ILE A 179 -16.73 22.65 -11.08
N ASP A 180 -16.95 22.04 -12.25
CA ASP A 180 -18.21 21.39 -12.57
C ASP A 180 -18.61 20.36 -11.47
N PRO A 181 -19.87 20.32 -11.01
CA PRO A 181 -20.27 19.43 -9.92
C PRO A 181 -19.95 17.95 -10.14
N PHE A 182 -20.00 17.46 -11.38
CA PHE A 182 -19.62 16.08 -11.68
C PHE A 182 -18.11 15.87 -11.50
N GLN A 183 -17.28 16.79 -12.00
CA GLN A 183 -15.83 16.75 -11.78
C GLN A 183 -15.44 16.89 -10.30
N LYS A 184 -16.19 17.66 -9.50
CA LYS A 184 -15.98 17.75 -8.04
C LYS A 184 -16.09 16.38 -7.38
N ILE A 185 -17.10 15.59 -7.74
CA ILE A 185 -17.27 14.23 -7.21
C ILE A 185 -16.12 13.33 -7.64
N GLN A 186 -15.72 13.36 -8.91
CA GLN A 186 -14.58 12.54 -9.40
C GLN A 186 -13.27 12.87 -8.68
N LEU A 187 -13.00 14.16 -8.46
CA LEU A 187 -11.80 14.62 -7.75
C LEU A 187 -11.84 14.22 -6.27
N LYS A 188 -13.00 14.38 -5.61
CA LYS A 188 -13.18 13.95 -4.22
C LYS A 188 -12.97 12.44 -4.08
N GLU A 189 -13.55 11.63 -4.96
CA GLU A 189 -13.34 10.17 -4.95
C GLU A 189 -11.87 9.79 -5.22
N LEU A 190 -11.18 10.51 -6.11
CA LEU A 190 -9.75 10.29 -6.35
C LEU A 190 -8.93 10.57 -5.08
N VAL A 191 -9.21 11.69 -4.40
CA VAL A 191 -8.50 12.09 -3.19
C VAL A 191 -8.73 11.10 -2.06
N GLU A 192 -9.98 10.69 -1.82
CA GLU A 192 -10.31 9.63 -0.86
C GLU A 192 -9.57 8.32 -1.17
N LYS A 193 -9.54 7.90 -2.44
CA LYS A 193 -8.82 6.67 -2.81
C LYS A 193 -7.31 6.76 -2.57
N ILE A 194 -6.71 7.94 -2.75
CA ILE A 194 -5.29 8.16 -2.43
C ILE A 194 -5.11 8.15 -0.90
N GLY A 195 -5.98 8.82 -0.14
CA GLY A 195 -5.97 8.81 1.33
C GLY A 195 -6.07 7.40 1.91
N ASN A 196 -6.94 6.56 1.36
CA ASN A 196 -7.10 5.16 1.76
C ASN A 196 -5.79 4.34 1.72
N ILE A 197 -4.76 4.76 0.97
CA ILE A 197 -3.45 4.11 1.01
C ILE A 197 -2.83 4.21 2.40
N SER A 198 -2.87 5.38 3.03
CA SER A 198 -2.34 5.54 4.39
C SER A 198 -3.20 4.82 5.42
N ASP A 199 -4.52 4.80 5.22
CA ASP A 199 -5.47 4.16 6.14
C ASP A 199 -5.25 2.65 6.17
N GLU A 200 -5.10 2.01 5.00
CA GLU A 200 -4.77 0.58 4.92
C GLU A 200 -3.39 0.31 5.53
N ALA A 201 -2.39 1.17 5.28
CA ALA A 201 -1.08 1.02 5.90
C ALA A 201 -1.14 1.09 7.43
N GLU A 202 -1.96 1.97 7.99
CA GLU A 202 -2.19 2.12 9.42
C GLU A 202 -2.96 0.92 10.01
N SER A 203 -3.99 0.45 9.32
CA SER A 203 -4.75 -0.76 9.67
C SER A 203 -3.85 -1.98 9.77
N VAL A 204 -3.05 -2.25 8.72
CA VAL A 204 -2.07 -3.33 8.72
C VAL A 204 -1.02 -3.13 9.82
N SER A 205 -0.60 -1.88 10.07
CA SER A 205 0.38 -1.59 11.12
C SER A 205 -0.12 -1.96 12.51
N LYS A 206 -1.40 -1.69 12.80
CA LYS A 206 -2.09 -2.09 14.03
C LYS A 206 -2.12 -3.62 14.16
N LEU A 207 -2.42 -4.34 13.07
CA LEU A 207 -2.40 -5.80 13.03
C LEU A 207 -0.99 -6.36 13.33
N ILE A 208 0.06 -5.83 12.68
CA ILE A 208 1.46 -6.22 12.95
C ILE A 208 1.81 -6.06 14.43
N ASN A 209 1.38 -4.96 15.05
CA ASN A 209 1.61 -4.73 16.47
C ASN A 209 0.88 -5.76 17.35
N ILE A 210 -0.37 -6.12 17.03
CA ILE A 210 -1.12 -7.17 17.74
C ILE A 210 -0.39 -8.51 17.64
N ILE A 211 0.02 -8.91 16.43
CA ILE A 211 0.76 -10.16 16.20
C ILE A 211 2.08 -10.16 17.01
N SER A 212 2.79 -9.03 17.03
CA SER A 212 4.02 -8.90 17.81
C SER A 212 3.79 -9.08 19.32
N LEU A 213 2.69 -8.54 19.85
CA LEU A 213 2.35 -8.69 21.27
C LEU A 213 1.98 -10.14 21.61
N LYS A 214 1.22 -10.83 20.74
CA LYS A 214 0.89 -12.25 20.92
C LYS A 214 2.14 -13.14 20.98
N ARG A 215 3.17 -12.86 20.17
CA ARG A 215 4.44 -13.62 20.14
C ARG A 215 5.31 -13.48 21.40
N ARG A 216 5.00 -12.54 22.30
CA ARG A 216 5.78 -12.31 23.53
C ARG A 216 5.26 -13.08 24.75
N VAL A 217 4.06 -13.65 24.66
CA VAL A 217 3.41 -14.44 25.71
C VAL A 217 3.74 -15.91 25.50
#